data_AF-A0A940PBH2-F1
#
_entry.id   AF-A0A940PBH2-F1
#
_cell.length_a   1.000
_cell.length_b   1.000
_cell.length_c   1.000
_cell.angle_alpha   90.00
_cell.angle_beta   90.00
_cell.angle_gamma   90.00
#
_symmetry.space_group_name_H-M   'P 1'
#
loop_
_entity.id
_entity.type
_entity.pdbx_description
1 polymer ?
#
loop_
_entity_poly.entity_id
_entity_poly.type
_entity_poly.pdbx_seq_one_letter_code
_entity_poly.pdbx_strand_id
1 'polypeptide(L)'
;MSSFLNNFQSGDYEKNTADQKSLVEQEIDSEKEHQRLPSEAPTTEELVPSVTTKLSNQGSRRHSQEETEHDPTYRKRQRKKWLLLGILGTVAVALIGVTIYQLNHVAMPDFKGKTIGDVQTWAAANNLKVATKSEYSVEKEVNQVLKQPIAKGKKVRKGQELTFSISQGANPEDKVPLPDFNSLATAAAEEWLKQNKVDNLKLLSEYNDQVEKGKLVRMELKDEVTAENFKRKDSGTLYYSKGKEVYKKDISVPDFSGKLKSEVETWAKTNSIQMTYKDLASKEQEIGKVLKQSIPPKEKVAKETQMEVEVSAGKPIMVPDFATLTPEEAMAQKGLEVTVKRQYSNEASYGQLIWQTLPSGSELTEKDDLAIVVTYSEGKPYLKDVVGETEGALQKIFFDEYQSKGANINYTIKYVNSEEKKGTVVSMSAVNVYVPMDYTVEIRISTGNA
;
A
#
# COMPACT_ATOMS: atom_id res chain seq x y z
N MET A 1 -4.51 3.68 26.66
CA MET A 1 -5.62 4.63 26.91
C MET A 1 -5.51 5.78 25.92
N SER A 2 -6.64 6.37 25.54
CA SER A 2 -6.79 7.78 25.09
C SER A 2 -5.86 8.30 23.97
N SER A 3 -6.22 8.08 22.71
CA SER A 3 -5.77 8.91 21.55
C SER A 3 -6.67 8.77 20.30
N PHE A 4 -7.96 8.46 20.47
CA PHE A 4 -8.96 8.44 19.39
C PHE A 4 -10.17 9.28 19.80
N LEU A 5 -10.25 10.53 19.34
CA LEU A 5 -11.46 11.36 19.15
C LEU A 5 -11.03 12.82 18.88
N ASN A 6 -11.14 13.28 17.63
CA ASN A 6 -11.54 14.66 17.26
C ASN A 6 -11.39 14.90 15.74
N ASN A 7 -12.51 14.76 15.00
CA ASN A 7 -12.95 15.78 14.05
C ASN A 7 -14.33 15.38 13.47
N PHE A 8 -15.39 15.96 14.03
CA PHE A 8 -16.72 15.99 13.43
C PHE A 8 -17.52 17.14 14.03
N GLN A 9 -17.60 18.27 13.31
CA GLN A 9 -18.68 19.24 13.49
C GLN A 9 -19.23 19.69 12.14
N SER A 10 -20.53 19.44 12.03
CA SER A 10 -21.54 20.02 11.15
C SER A 10 -21.28 21.43 10.60
N GLY A 11 -21.57 21.61 9.31
CA GLY A 11 -21.84 22.89 8.67
C GLY A 11 -22.80 22.73 7.48
N ASP A 12 -23.69 23.72 7.32
CA ASP A 12 -24.43 24.09 6.09
C ASP A 12 -25.24 23.03 5.32
N TYR A 13 -26.50 22.80 5.75
CA TYR A 13 -27.62 22.51 4.84
C TYR A 13 -28.98 22.95 5.42
N GLU A 14 -29.34 24.23 5.28
CA GLU A 14 -30.73 24.68 5.14
C GLU A 14 -30.81 26.01 4.38
N LYS A 15 -31.66 26.08 3.34
CA LYS A 15 -32.42 27.28 3.02
C LYS A 15 -33.56 27.06 2.02
N ASN A 16 -34.64 27.83 2.23
CA ASN A 16 -35.71 28.20 1.30
C ASN A 16 -36.70 27.10 0.86
N THR A 17 -37.75 26.94 1.67
CA THR A 17 -39.12 26.68 1.19
C THR A 17 -40.06 27.75 1.73
N ALA A 18 -40.57 28.62 0.85
CA ALA A 18 -41.76 29.46 1.09
C ALA A 18 -42.26 30.06 -0.24
N ASP A 19 -43.58 30.11 -0.41
CA ASP A 19 -44.35 31.03 -1.25
C ASP A 19 -44.13 31.10 -2.78
N GLN A 20 -45.13 31.48 -3.59
CA GLN A 20 -46.58 31.18 -3.58
C GLN A 20 -47.15 31.50 -4.99
N LYS A 21 -48.36 31.01 -5.30
CA LYS A 21 -49.35 31.51 -6.32
C LYS A 21 -48.80 32.45 -7.44
N SER A 22 -49.09 32.20 -8.72
CA SER A 22 -50.42 32.46 -9.30
C SER A 22 -50.41 32.33 -10.84
N LEU A 23 -51.61 32.07 -11.41
CA LEU A 23 -52.12 32.48 -12.75
C LEU A 23 -51.30 32.08 -14.02
N VAL A 24 -51.87 31.42 -15.04
CA VAL A 24 -52.88 31.90 -16.03
C VAL A 24 -52.27 33.00 -16.94
N GLU A 25 -52.29 32.92 -18.28
CA GLU A 25 -53.23 32.29 -19.24
C GLU A 25 -52.49 31.60 -20.44
N GLN A 26 -53.30 31.13 -21.41
CA GLN A 26 -53.13 30.64 -22.81
C GLN A 26 -51.92 31.16 -23.64
N GLU A 27 -51.52 30.61 -24.81
CA GLU A 27 -52.28 30.23 -26.04
C GLU A 27 -51.30 29.41 -26.95
N ILE A 28 -51.58 28.35 -27.73
CA ILE A 28 -52.36 28.10 -28.99
C ILE A 28 -52.22 26.55 -29.24
N ASP A 29 -53.26 25.71 -29.43
CA ASP A 29 -54.04 25.33 -30.65
C ASP A 29 -53.19 24.68 -31.80
N SER A 30 -53.60 23.70 -32.64
CA SER A 30 -54.63 22.63 -32.71
C SER A 30 -54.07 21.51 -33.67
N GLU A 31 -54.67 20.40 -34.15
CA GLU A 31 -56.00 19.73 -34.23
C GLU A 31 -55.87 18.27 -33.63
N LYS A 32 -56.80 17.29 -33.57
CA LYS A 32 -57.99 16.79 -34.31
C LYS A 32 -57.66 16.01 -35.61
N GLU A 33 -58.38 14.94 -35.99
CA GLU A 33 -59.77 14.50 -35.72
C GLU A 33 -59.88 13.03 -35.17
N HIS A 34 -60.77 12.75 -34.19
CA HIS A 34 -62.07 12.00 -34.30
C HIS A 34 -62.00 10.45 -34.36
N GLN A 35 -62.92 9.66 -33.78
CA GLN A 35 -64.08 9.95 -32.91
C GLN A 35 -64.35 8.77 -31.91
N ARG A 36 -65.30 8.94 -30.98
CA ARG A 36 -65.76 7.93 -29.98
C ARG A 36 -67.24 7.59 -30.22
N LEU A 37 -67.83 6.63 -29.47
CA LEU A 37 -68.83 6.89 -28.40
C LEU A 37 -69.40 5.56 -27.78
N PRO A 38 -70.03 5.57 -26.58
CA PRO A 38 -70.22 4.37 -25.74
C PRO A 38 -71.58 4.29 -24.98
N SER A 39 -71.64 3.48 -23.91
CA SER A 39 -72.44 3.67 -22.68
C SER A 39 -73.94 3.35 -22.66
N GLU A 40 -74.39 3.02 -21.44
CA GLU A 40 -75.77 2.82 -20.98
C GLU A 40 -76.10 3.95 -19.94
N ALA A 41 -77.26 4.06 -19.26
CA ALA A 41 -78.42 3.16 -19.18
C ALA A 41 -79.82 3.86 -19.24
N PRO A 42 -80.53 4.26 -18.15
CA PRO A 42 -81.90 3.77 -18.01
C PRO A 42 -83.03 4.78 -17.66
N THR A 43 -84.29 4.31 -17.82
CA THR A 43 -85.55 4.72 -17.11
C THR A 43 -86.17 6.10 -17.47
N THR A 44 -87.50 6.35 -17.53
CA THR A 44 -88.75 5.54 -17.37
C THR A 44 -89.93 6.20 -18.16
N GLU A 45 -91.09 5.52 -18.31
CA GLU A 45 -92.48 6.08 -18.44
C GLU A 45 -92.87 6.91 -19.71
N GLU A 46 -94.12 6.93 -20.24
CA GLU A 46 -95.31 6.05 -20.10
C GLU A 46 -96.35 6.28 -21.27
N LEU A 47 -97.49 5.57 -21.24
CA LEU A 47 -98.80 5.78 -21.93
C LEU A 47 -99.08 5.31 -23.39
N VAL A 48 -99.75 4.13 -23.45
CA VAL A 48 -100.92 3.62 -24.23
C VAL A 48 -101.77 4.54 -25.16
N PRO A 49 -102.72 4.03 -26.02
CA PRO A 49 -103.25 2.66 -26.25
C PRO A 49 -103.10 2.17 -27.74
N SER A 50 -103.73 1.11 -28.33
CA SER A 50 -105.02 0.44 -28.11
C SER A 50 -105.20 -0.92 -28.86
N VAL A 51 -106.03 -1.83 -28.31
CA VAL A 51 -106.89 -2.87 -28.98
C VAL A 51 -106.29 -4.11 -29.71
N THR A 52 -106.42 -5.29 -29.06
CA THR A 52 -107.17 -6.55 -29.43
C THR A 52 -107.12 -7.11 -30.90
N THR A 53 -107.11 -8.42 -31.25
CA THR A 53 -107.88 -9.58 -30.70
C THR A 53 -107.43 -11.01 -31.16
N LYS A 54 -107.20 -11.93 -30.19
CA LYS A 54 -107.54 -13.39 -30.07
C LYS A 54 -107.49 -14.47 -31.22
N LEU A 55 -106.96 -15.64 -30.80
CA LEU A 55 -107.43 -17.06 -30.95
C LEU A 55 -107.33 -17.92 -32.25
N SER A 56 -106.42 -18.93 -32.17
CA SER A 56 -106.65 -20.41 -32.15
C SER A 56 -107.25 -21.26 -33.30
N ASN A 57 -106.59 -22.41 -33.52
CA ASN A 57 -107.11 -23.81 -33.52
C ASN A 57 -106.94 -24.68 -34.80
N GLN A 58 -107.04 -25.99 -34.60
CA GLN A 58 -106.73 -27.17 -35.45
C GLN A 58 -107.52 -27.30 -36.78
N GLY A 59 -106.97 -28.09 -37.73
CA GLY A 59 -107.76 -29.20 -38.29
C GLY A 59 -107.60 -29.65 -39.77
N SER A 60 -106.86 -30.75 -39.98
CA SER A 60 -107.16 -31.87 -40.93
C SER A 60 -107.18 -31.68 -42.47
N ARG A 61 -106.54 -32.66 -43.16
CA ARG A 61 -106.84 -33.34 -44.47
C ARG A 61 -107.64 -32.58 -45.56
N ARG A 62 -107.30 -32.69 -46.86
CA ARG A 62 -107.16 -33.97 -47.61
C ARG A 62 -106.42 -33.83 -48.97
N HIS A 63 -106.07 -34.97 -49.57
CA HIS A 63 -105.41 -35.20 -50.86
C HIS A 63 -105.88 -34.35 -52.06
N SER A 64 -104.93 -34.01 -52.92
CA SER A 64 -104.99 -34.27 -54.38
C SER A 64 -103.77 -35.11 -54.78
N GLN A 65 -103.75 -35.68 -56.00
CA GLN A 65 -102.62 -36.44 -56.55
C GLN A 65 -102.15 -35.78 -57.85
N GLU A 66 -100.84 -35.78 -58.10
CA GLU A 66 -100.32 -36.03 -59.44
C GLU A 66 -98.90 -36.61 -59.36
N GLU A 67 -98.45 -37.15 -60.49
CA GLU A 67 -97.55 -38.29 -60.65
C GLU A 67 -96.14 -38.17 -60.04
N THR A 68 -95.55 -39.29 -59.63
CA THR A 68 -94.12 -39.40 -59.28
C THR A 68 -93.46 -40.56 -60.01
N GLU A 69 -92.57 -40.23 -60.95
CA GLU A 69 -91.76 -41.23 -61.66
C GLU A 69 -90.75 -41.90 -60.70
N HIS A 70 -90.74 -43.23 -60.65
CA HIS A 70 -90.13 -43.96 -59.53
C HIS A 70 -88.72 -44.49 -59.84
N ASP A 71 -87.71 -43.61 -59.86
CA ASP A 71 -86.28 -43.97 -60.04
C ASP A 71 -85.81 -45.05 -59.03
N PRO A 72 -85.53 -46.30 -59.48
CA PRO A 72 -85.10 -47.38 -58.59
C PRO A 72 -83.69 -47.19 -58.03
N THR A 73 -82.90 -46.23 -58.56
CA THR A 73 -81.56 -45.91 -58.08
C THR A 73 -81.55 -44.93 -56.90
N TYR A 74 -82.63 -44.16 -56.69
CA TYR A 74 -82.70 -43.08 -55.71
C TYR A 74 -82.36 -43.53 -54.28
N ARG A 75 -82.96 -44.63 -53.80
CA ARG A 75 -82.69 -45.15 -52.44
C ARG A 75 -81.24 -45.60 -52.23
N LYS A 76 -80.56 -46.10 -53.28
CA LYS A 76 -79.13 -46.45 -53.22
C LYS A 76 -78.25 -45.18 -53.21
N ARG A 77 -78.61 -44.15 -53.97
CA ARG A 77 -77.96 -42.83 -53.92
C ARG A 77 -78.16 -42.13 -52.56
N GLN A 78 -79.37 -42.15 -51.97
CA GLN A 78 -79.62 -41.61 -50.64
C GLN A 78 -78.79 -42.30 -49.55
N ARG A 79 -78.75 -43.63 -49.50
CA ARG A 79 -77.91 -44.36 -48.52
C ARG A 79 -76.42 -44.02 -48.67
N LYS A 80 -75.92 -43.84 -49.90
CA LYS A 80 -74.56 -43.34 -50.15
C LYS A 80 -74.37 -41.89 -49.68
N LYS A 81 -75.34 -40.98 -49.89
CA LYS A 81 -75.28 -39.61 -49.36
C LYS A 81 -75.21 -39.58 -47.82
N TRP A 82 -76.04 -40.36 -47.13
CA TRP A 82 -76.01 -40.43 -45.66
C TRP A 82 -74.73 -41.10 -45.12
N LEU A 83 -74.19 -42.13 -45.79
CA LEU A 83 -72.86 -42.68 -45.46
C LEU A 83 -71.74 -41.66 -45.64
N LEU A 84 -71.74 -40.92 -46.75
CA LEU A 84 -70.76 -39.86 -47.01
C LEU A 84 -70.87 -38.71 -45.99
N LEU A 85 -72.09 -38.33 -45.58
CA LEU A 85 -72.31 -37.34 -44.51
C LEU A 85 -71.84 -37.86 -43.15
N GLY A 86 -72.03 -39.15 -42.84
CA GLY A 86 -71.51 -39.77 -41.61
C GLY A 86 -69.98 -39.85 -41.58
N ILE A 87 -69.35 -40.17 -42.71
CA ILE A 87 -67.88 -40.15 -42.87
C ILE A 87 -67.35 -38.72 -42.78
N LEU A 88 -67.99 -37.75 -43.44
CA LEU A 88 -67.62 -36.34 -43.36
C LEU A 88 -67.79 -35.80 -41.93
N GLY A 89 -68.84 -36.20 -41.22
CA GLY A 89 -69.08 -35.83 -39.82
C GLY A 89 -68.05 -36.42 -38.87
N THR A 90 -67.68 -37.70 -39.02
CA THR A 90 -66.63 -38.32 -38.20
C THR A 90 -65.23 -37.76 -38.50
N VAL A 91 -64.93 -37.44 -39.77
CA VAL A 91 -63.70 -36.70 -40.14
C VAL A 91 -63.71 -35.28 -39.56
N ALA A 92 -64.85 -34.56 -39.58
CA ALA A 92 -64.96 -33.24 -38.97
C ALA A 92 -64.78 -33.28 -37.45
N VAL A 93 -65.39 -34.25 -36.75
CA VAL A 93 -65.19 -34.46 -35.30
C VAL A 93 -63.75 -34.84 -34.98
N ALA A 94 -63.10 -35.68 -35.81
CA ALA A 94 -61.69 -36.00 -35.65
C ALA A 94 -60.79 -34.77 -35.85
N LEU A 95 -61.07 -33.93 -36.85
CA LEU A 95 -60.35 -32.67 -37.08
C LEU A 95 -60.55 -31.69 -35.92
N ILE A 96 -61.77 -31.55 -35.40
CA ILE A 96 -62.07 -30.73 -34.21
C ILE A 96 -61.33 -31.28 -32.97
N GLY A 97 -61.29 -32.60 -32.79
CA GLY A 97 -60.50 -33.23 -31.73
C GLY A 97 -59.00 -32.92 -31.86
N VAL A 98 -58.46 -32.96 -33.08
CA VAL A 98 -57.06 -32.62 -33.38
C VAL A 98 -56.77 -31.13 -33.18
N THR A 99 -57.65 -30.21 -33.57
CA THR A 99 -57.43 -28.77 -33.33
C THR A 99 -57.53 -28.42 -31.86
N ILE A 100 -58.52 -28.95 -31.12
CA ILE A 100 -58.60 -28.81 -29.66
C ILE A 100 -57.36 -29.40 -28.97
N TYR A 101 -56.86 -30.55 -29.44
CA TYR A 101 -55.62 -31.14 -28.94
C TYR A 101 -54.41 -30.22 -29.18
N GLN A 102 -54.26 -29.66 -30.39
CA GLN A 102 -53.16 -28.74 -30.71
C GLN A 102 -53.24 -27.41 -29.94
N LEU A 103 -54.43 -26.82 -29.81
CA LEU A 103 -54.65 -25.59 -29.04
C LEU A 103 -54.26 -25.75 -27.56
N ASN A 104 -54.50 -26.94 -26.99
CA ASN A 104 -54.21 -27.26 -25.59
C ASN A 104 -52.82 -27.87 -25.34
N HIS A 105 -51.99 -28.11 -26.37
CA HIS A 105 -50.65 -28.69 -26.20
C HIS A 105 -49.53 -27.98 -26.98
N VAL A 106 -48.58 -27.40 -26.25
CA VAL A 106 -47.31 -26.87 -26.79
C VAL A 106 -46.29 -28.00 -26.97
N ALA A 107 -45.32 -27.86 -27.89
CA ALA A 107 -44.18 -28.77 -27.99
C ALA A 107 -43.03 -28.28 -27.11
N MET A 108 -42.39 -29.17 -26.34
CA MET A 108 -41.29 -28.85 -25.42
C MET A 108 -40.01 -28.44 -26.19
N PRO A 109 -39.45 -27.25 -25.97
CA PRO A 109 -38.14 -26.85 -26.49
C PRO A 109 -36.99 -27.70 -25.93
N ASP A 110 -35.78 -27.36 -26.38
CA ASP A 110 -34.54 -27.83 -25.78
C ASP A 110 -34.01 -26.74 -24.86
N PHE A 111 -34.04 -26.98 -23.56
CA PHE A 111 -33.60 -26.04 -22.53
C PHE A 111 -32.29 -26.44 -21.86
N LYS A 112 -31.73 -27.63 -22.16
CA LYS A 112 -30.46 -28.06 -21.56
C LYS A 112 -29.34 -27.04 -21.84
N GLY A 113 -28.71 -26.53 -20.79
CA GLY A 113 -27.70 -25.46 -20.87
C GLY A 113 -28.23 -24.06 -21.19
N LYS A 114 -29.56 -23.88 -21.33
CA LYS A 114 -30.20 -22.54 -21.31
C LYS A 114 -30.45 -22.08 -19.88
N THR A 115 -30.76 -20.80 -19.71
CA THR A 115 -31.07 -20.22 -18.40
C THR A 115 -32.48 -20.63 -17.94
N ILE A 116 -32.72 -20.58 -16.63
CA ILE A 116 -34.08 -20.68 -16.08
C ILE A 116 -34.99 -19.53 -16.57
N GLY A 117 -34.42 -18.38 -16.94
CA GLY A 117 -35.16 -17.27 -17.56
C GLY A 117 -35.79 -17.66 -18.90
N ASP A 118 -35.03 -18.30 -19.81
CA ASP A 118 -35.54 -18.84 -21.08
C ASP A 118 -36.77 -19.75 -20.85
N VAL A 119 -36.70 -20.60 -19.81
CA VAL A 119 -37.78 -21.53 -19.43
C VAL A 119 -39.00 -20.77 -18.91
N GLN A 120 -38.81 -19.80 -18.01
CA GLN A 120 -39.88 -19.01 -17.41
C GLN A 120 -40.62 -18.18 -18.46
N THR A 121 -39.90 -17.51 -19.37
CA THR A 121 -40.51 -16.75 -20.48
C THR A 121 -41.34 -17.64 -21.40
N TRP A 122 -40.80 -18.81 -21.80
CA TRP A 122 -41.55 -19.77 -22.63
C TRP A 122 -42.77 -20.35 -21.91
N ALA A 123 -42.64 -20.68 -20.63
CA ALA A 123 -43.73 -21.24 -19.83
C ALA A 123 -44.86 -20.23 -19.63
N ALA A 124 -44.54 -18.98 -19.31
CA ALA A 124 -45.51 -17.89 -19.22
C ALA A 124 -46.25 -17.69 -20.55
N ALA A 125 -45.53 -17.62 -21.67
CA ALA A 125 -46.10 -17.50 -23.02
C ALA A 125 -47.00 -18.69 -23.43
N ASN A 126 -46.95 -19.81 -22.70
CA ASN A 126 -47.75 -21.02 -22.97
C ASN A 126 -48.70 -21.40 -21.82
N ASN A 127 -48.88 -20.54 -20.82
CA ASN A 127 -49.69 -20.79 -19.62
C ASN A 127 -49.29 -22.09 -18.88
N LEU A 128 -47.99 -22.31 -18.69
CA LEU A 128 -47.41 -23.43 -17.93
C LEU A 128 -46.85 -22.95 -16.59
N LYS A 129 -46.86 -23.82 -15.58
CA LYS A 129 -46.19 -23.57 -14.29
C LYS A 129 -44.78 -24.18 -14.29
N VAL A 130 -43.83 -23.50 -13.66
CA VAL A 130 -42.43 -23.96 -13.57
C VAL A 130 -42.06 -24.15 -12.11
N ALA A 131 -41.76 -25.39 -11.75
CA ALA A 131 -41.08 -25.74 -10.51
C ALA A 131 -39.58 -25.93 -10.81
N THR A 132 -38.73 -25.73 -9.81
CA THR A 132 -37.28 -25.96 -9.93
C THR A 132 -36.80 -26.91 -8.85
N LYS A 133 -35.77 -27.69 -9.19
CA LYS A 133 -35.01 -28.50 -8.26
C LYS A 133 -33.53 -28.15 -8.43
N SER A 134 -32.85 -27.80 -7.34
CA SER A 134 -31.41 -27.54 -7.39
C SER A 134 -30.60 -28.84 -7.40
N GLU A 135 -29.60 -28.90 -8.26
CA GLU A 135 -28.53 -29.91 -8.27
C GLU A 135 -27.19 -29.20 -8.54
N TYR A 136 -26.09 -29.60 -7.90
CA TYR A 136 -24.76 -29.01 -8.15
C TYR A 136 -24.15 -29.55 -9.46
N SER A 137 -23.37 -28.73 -10.15
CA SER A 137 -22.64 -29.10 -11.37
C SER A 137 -21.44 -28.18 -11.60
N VAL A 138 -20.26 -28.77 -11.81
CA VAL A 138 -19.03 -28.01 -12.13
C VAL A 138 -19.03 -27.53 -13.60
N GLU A 139 -19.67 -28.29 -14.50
CA GLU A 139 -19.72 -28.01 -15.94
C GLU A 139 -20.71 -26.90 -16.34
N LYS A 140 -21.70 -26.61 -15.50
CA LYS A 140 -22.84 -25.74 -15.84
C LYS A 140 -23.00 -24.63 -14.83
N GLU A 141 -23.02 -23.41 -15.34
CA GLU A 141 -23.11 -22.19 -14.53
C GLU A 141 -24.42 -22.12 -13.75
N VAL A 142 -24.43 -21.33 -12.69
CA VAL A 142 -25.60 -21.15 -11.82
C VAL A 142 -26.81 -20.73 -12.64
N ASN A 143 -27.98 -21.30 -12.34
CA ASN A 143 -29.25 -21.09 -13.04
C ASN A 143 -29.34 -21.64 -14.48
N GLN A 144 -28.34 -22.37 -14.99
CA GLN A 144 -28.50 -23.16 -16.22
C GLN A 144 -29.30 -24.45 -15.95
N VAL A 145 -30.13 -24.89 -16.91
CA VAL A 145 -30.90 -26.14 -16.80
C VAL A 145 -30.02 -27.37 -17.07
N LEU A 146 -29.98 -28.27 -16.08
CA LEU A 146 -29.32 -29.58 -16.17
C LEU A 146 -30.24 -30.63 -16.81
N LYS A 147 -31.49 -30.72 -16.33
CA LYS A 147 -32.47 -31.74 -16.75
C LYS A 147 -33.83 -31.09 -16.92
N GLN A 148 -34.47 -31.32 -18.06
CA GLN A 148 -35.86 -30.94 -18.33
C GLN A 148 -36.78 -32.16 -18.14
N PRO A 149 -38.01 -31.99 -17.61
CA PRO A 149 -38.87 -33.12 -17.24
C PRO A 149 -39.47 -33.87 -18.43
N ILE A 150 -39.50 -33.23 -19.60
CA ILE A 150 -40.07 -33.78 -20.84
C ILE A 150 -39.04 -33.60 -21.95
N ALA A 151 -38.84 -34.64 -22.76
CA ALA A 151 -37.91 -34.61 -23.89
C ALA A 151 -38.33 -33.62 -24.98
N LYS A 152 -37.34 -32.98 -25.62
CA LYS A 152 -37.47 -32.09 -26.78
C LYS A 152 -38.49 -32.61 -27.80
N GLY A 153 -39.37 -31.74 -28.28
CA GLY A 153 -40.38 -32.02 -29.30
C GLY A 153 -41.64 -32.74 -28.79
N LYS A 154 -41.64 -33.39 -27.62
CA LYS A 154 -42.86 -33.98 -27.06
C LYS A 154 -43.87 -32.90 -26.67
N LYS A 155 -45.16 -33.23 -26.81
CA LYS A 155 -46.28 -32.34 -26.47
C LYS A 155 -46.52 -32.28 -24.96
N VAL A 156 -46.84 -31.09 -24.45
CA VAL A 156 -47.08 -30.77 -23.04
C VAL A 156 -48.41 -30.04 -22.92
N ARG A 157 -49.26 -30.41 -21.96
CA ARG A 157 -50.58 -29.81 -21.79
C ARG A 157 -50.47 -28.44 -21.12
N LYS A 158 -51.14 -27.41 -21.67
CA LYS A 158 -51.21 -26.08 -21.03
C LYS A 158 -51.86 -26.19 -19.64
N GLY A 159 -51.39 -25.37 -18.69
CA GLY A 159 -51.76 -25.43 -17.27
C GLY A 159 -50.98 -26.47 -16.45
N GLN A 160 -50.19 -27.35 -17.08
CA GLN A 160 -49.35 -28.32 -16.37
C GLN A 160 -48.17 -27.64 -15.65
N GLU A 161 -47.75 -28.23 -14.53
CA GLU A 161 -46.54 -27.87 -13.81
C GLU A 161 -45.35 -28.76 -14.23
N LEU A 162 -44.19 -28.13 -14.40
CA LEU A 162 -42.98 -28.75 -14.93
C LEU A 162 -41.80 -28.50 -14.00
N THR A 163 -41.25 -29.55 -13.39
CA THR A 163 -40.06 -29.47 -12.53
C THR A 163 -38.78 -29.61 -13.36
N PHE A 164 -37.95 -28.57 -13.42
CA PHE A 164 -36.64 -28.61 -14.06
C PHE A 164 -35.52 -28.75 -13.02
N SER A 165 -34.53 -29.62 -13.24
CA SER A 165 -33.29 -29.58 -12.46
C SER A 165 -32.40 -28.45 -12.99
N ILE A 166 -32.04 -27.50 -12.13
CA ILE A 166 -31.16 -26.37 -12.43
C ILE A 166 -29.84 -26.49 -11.68
N SER A 167 -28.78 -25.94 -12.26
CA SER A 167 -27.45 -25.90 -11.64
C SER A 167 -27.38 -24.85 -10.54
N GLN A 168 -26.87 -25.24 -9.38
CA GLN A 168 -26.35 -24.32 -8.36
C GLN A 168 -24.86 -23.99 -8.55
N GLY A 169 -24.27 -24.38 -9.68
CA GLY A 169 -22.84 -24.29 -9.93
C GLY A 169 -22.05 -25.37 -9.18
N ALA A 170 -20.74 -25.16 -9.09
CA ALA A 170 -19.83 -26.10 -8.43
C ALA A 170 -20.03 -26.06 -6.90
N ASN A 171 -20.13 -27.23 -6.24
CA ASN A 171 -20.40 -27.30 -4.80
C ASN A 171 -19.26 -26.64 -3.99
N PRO A 172 -19.54 -25.67 -3.10
CA PRO A 172 -18.50 -25.00 -2.30
C PRO A 172 -17.78 -25.92 -1.31
N GLU A 173 -18.43 -26.99 -0.83
CA GLU A 173 -17.87 -27.92 0.16
C GLU A 173 -17.05 -29.07 -0.44
N ASP A 174 -16.99 -29.21 -1.78
CA ASP A 174 -16.13 -30.20 -2.43
C ASP A 174 -14.66 -29.91 -2.10
N LYS A 175 -13.90 -30.95 -1.74
CA LYS A 175 -12.43 -30.89 -1.74
C LYS A 175 -11.92 -30.67 -3.16
N VAL A 176 -10.92 -29.81 -3.33
CA VAL A 176 -10.23 -29.59 -4.61
C VAL A 176 -8.73 -29.84 -4.38
N PRO A 177 -8.13 -30.88 -4.99
CA PRO A 177 -6.72 -31.18 -4.77
C PRO A 177 -5.84 -30.10 -5.40
N LEU A 178 -5.11 -29.35 -4.57
CA LEU A 178 -4.18 -28.33 -5.08
C LEU A 178 -2.98 -29.00 -5.76
N PRO A 179 -2.55 -28.54 -6.95
CA PRO A 179 -1.30 -28.97 -7.57
C PRO A 179 -0.11 -28.34 -6.85
N ASP A 180 1.10 -28.83 -7.15
CA ASP A 180 2.31 -28.10 -6.76
C ASP A 180 2.45 -26.79 -7.57
N PHE A 181 2.10 -25.68 -6.93
CA PHE A 181 2.24 -24.35 -7.54
C PHE A 181 3.70 -23.89 -7.69
N ASN A 182 4.69 -24.58 -7.10
CA ASN A 182 6.11 -24.22 -7.26
C ASN A 182 6.67 -24.62 -8.64
N SER A 183 6.20 -25.74 -9.19
CA SER A 183 6.54 -26.21 -10.55
C SER A 183 5.63 -25.66 -11.66
N LEU A 184 4.50 -25.03 -11.30
CA LEU A 184 3.62 -24.35 -12.25
C LEU A 184 4.06 -22.91 -12.53
N ALA A 185 4.01 -22.52 -13.81
CA ALA A 185 4.12 -21.12 -14.21
C ALA A 185 2.81 -20.36 -13.93
N THR A 186 2.91 -19.06 -13.65
CA THR A 186 1.78 -18.18 -13.29
C THR A 186 0.54 -18.33 -14.19
N ALA A 187 0.73 -18.41 -15.51
CA ALA A 187 -0.38 -18.56 -16.46
C ALA A 187 -1.08 -19.94 -16.37
N ALA A 188 -0.33 -21.02 -16.12
CA ALA A 188 -0.88 -22.36 -15.95
C ALA A 188 -1.64 -22.49 -14.62
N ALA A 189 -1.19 -21.79 -13.57
CA ALA A 189 -1.92 -21.68 -12.32
C ALA A 189 -3.23 -20.88 -12.47
N GLU A 190 -3.21 -19.76 -13.21
CA GLU A 190 -4.43 -19.00 -13.53
C GLU A 190 -5.44 -19.83 -14.32
N GLU A 191 -4.98 -20.62 -15.29
CA GLU A 191 -5.84 -21.52 -16.04
C GLU A 191 -6.40 -22.66 -15.16
N TRP A 192 -5.57 -23.27 -14.32
CA TRP A 192 -6.00 -24.32 -13.38
C TRP A 192 -7.12 -23.83 -12.45
N LEU A 193 -7.03 -22.61 -11.92
CA LEU A 193 -8.09 -22.00 -11.09
C LEU A 193 -9.41 -21.86 -11.85
N LYS A 194 -9.36 -21.38 -13.11
CA LYS A 194 -10.54 -21.22 -13.98
C LYS A 194 -11.18 -22.56 -14.35
N GLN A 195 -10.37 -23.59 -14.62
CA GLN A 195 -10.85 -24.94 -14.94
C GLN A 195 -11.52 -25.60 -13.72
N ASN A 196 -10.98 -25.43 -12.51
CA ASN A 196 -11.49 -26.06 -11.28
C ASN A 196 -12.58 -25.25 -10.54
N LYS A 197 -12.91 -24.05 -11.05
CA LYS A 197 -13.86 -23.09 -10.45
C LYS A 197 -13.44 -22.68 -9.03
N VAL A 198 -12.17 -22.31 -8.86
CA VAL A 198 -11.58 -21.88 -7.58
C VAL A 198 -11.36 -20.37 -7.62
N ASP A 199 -12.46 -19.61 -7.67
CA ASP A 199 -12.45 -18.14 -7.82
C ASP A 199 -11.99 -17.40 -6.54
N ASN A 200 -11.81 -18.13 -5.43
CA ASN A 200 -11.44 -17.62 -4.11
C ASN A 200 -9.91 -17.53 -3.86
N LEU A 201 -9.08 -18.12 -4.74
CA LEU A 201 -7.62 -17.96 -4.70
C LEU A 201 -7.18 -16.83 -5.64
N LYS A 202 -6.49 -15.84 -5.09
CA LYS A 202 -5.99 -14.68 -5.86
C LYS A 202 -4.55 -14.88 -6.29
N LEU A 203 -4.25 -14.68 -7.57
CA LEU A 203 -2.87 -14.49 -8.03
C LEU A 203 -2.45 -13.04 -7.80
N LEU A 204 -1.37 -12.85 -7.04
CA LEU A 204 -0.62 -11.60 -6.98
C LEU A 204 0.81 -11.82 -7.50
N SER A 205 1.53 -10.73 -7.74
CA SER A 205 2.94 -10.83 -8.14
C SER A 205 3.79 -9.75 -7.49
N GLU A 206 4.85 -10.18 -6.80
CA GLU A 206 5.77 -9.37 -6.00
C GLU A 206 7.20 -9.47 -6.57
N TYR A 207 8.04 -8.47 -6.31
CA TYR A 207 9.46 -8.57 -6.69
C TYR A 207 10.18 -9.46 -5.68
N ASN A 208 11.09 -10.30 -6.17
CA ASN A 208 11.89 -11.19 -5.33
C ASN A 208 13.24 -11.47 -6.00
N ASP A 209 14.33 -11.24 -5.27
CA ASP A 209 15.70 -11.34 -5.77
C ASP A 209 16.26 -12.77 -5.79
N GLN A 210 15.62 -13.70 -5.07
CA GLN A 210 16.04 -15.11 -4.96
C GLN A 210 15.19 -16.06 -5.82
N VAL A 211 13.92 -15.72 -6.06
CA VAL A 211 12.97 -16.54 -6.81
C VAL A 211 12.88 -16.04 -8.26
N GLU A 212 13.16 -16.92 -9.21
CA GLU A 212 13.08 -16.61 -10.65
C GLU A 212 11.69 -16.13 -11.08
N LYS A 213 11.66 -15.19 -12.03
CA LYS A 213 10.43 -14.59 -12.56
C LYS A 213 9.46 -15.68 -13.08
N GLY A 214 8.22 -15.65 -12.60
CA GLY A 214 7.14 -16.56 -12.99
C GLY A 214 6.98 -17.81 -12.12
N LYS A 215 7.87 -18.03 -11.14
CA LYS A 215 7.71 -19.07 -10.10
C LYS A 215 7.00 -18.55 -8.86
N LEU A 216 6.41 -19.44 -8.08
CA LEU A 216 5.81 -19.11 -6.78
C LEU A 216 6.88 -18.68 -5.78
N VAL A 217 6.61 -17.61 -5.03
CA VAL A 217 7.39 -17.16 -3.86
C VAL A 217 6.80 -17.77 -2.59
N ARG A 218 5.48 -17.71 -2.44
CA ARG A 218 4.73 -18.18 -1.26
C ARG A 218 3.24 -18.34 -1.57
N MET A 219 2.58 -19.20 -0.79
CA MET A 219 1.13 -19.40 -0.78
C MET A 219 0.60 -19.06 0.61
N GLU A 220 -0.39 -18.16 0.69
CA GLU A 220 -1.10 -17.83 1.92
C GLU A 220 -2.56 -18.27 1.78
N LEU A 221 -2.90 -19.43 2.35
CA LEU A 221 -4.29 -19.82 2.54
C LEU A 221 -4.85 -19.06 3.76
N LYS A 222 -6.14 -18.74 3.74
CA LYS A 222 -6.86 -18.23 4.91
C LYS A 222 -7.40 -19.37 5.74
N ASP A 223 -7.61 -19.07 7.03
CA ASP A 223 -8.03 -20.01 8.05
C ASP A 223 -7.03 -21.19 8.19
N GLU A 224 -7.33 -22.21 9.01
CA GLU A 224 -6.43 -23.35 9.23
C GLU A 224 -6.50 -24.41 8.10
N VAL A 225 -6.53 -23.92 6.85
CA VAL A 225 -6.66 -24.73 5.63
C VAL A 225 -5.27 -25.15 5.12
N THR A 226 -5.13 -26.43 4.79
CA THR A 226 -3.93 -27.02 4.19
C THR A 226 -4.25 -27.51 2.77
N ALA A 227 -3.23 -27.71 1.94
CA ALA A 227 -3.41 -28.20 0.58
C ALA A 227 -4.12 -29.58 0.48
N GLU A 228 -4.14 -30.35 1.58
CA GLU A 228 -4.79 -31.67 1.68
C GLU A 228 -6.28 -31.61 2.10
N ASN A 229 -6.68 -30.54 2.78
CA ASN A 229 -8.04 -30.35 3.27
C ASN A 229 -8.85 -29.30 2.47
N PHE A 230 -8.17 -28.50 1.63
CA PHE A 230 -8.71 -27.41 0.80
C PHE A 230 -10.01 -27.77 0.05
N LYS A 231 -11.01 -26.90 0.21
CA LYS A 231 -12.31 -26.93 -0.44
C LYS A 231 -12.50 -25.76 -1.40
N ARG A 232 -13.43 -25.89 -2.35
CA ARG A 232 -13.72 -24.84 -3.35
C ARG A 232 -14.11 -23.47 -2.76
N LYS A 233 -14.72 -23.45 -1.56
CA LYS A 233 -15.06 -22.22 -0.83
C LYS A 233 -13.85 -21.53 -0.17
N ASP A 234 -12.77 -22.26 0.07
CA ASP A 234 -11.65 -21.78 0.87
C ASP A 234 -10.84 -20.74 0.05
N SER A 235 -10.24 -19.77 0.72
CA SER A 235 -9.70 -18.56 0.06
C SER A 235 -8.24 -18.32 0.43
N GLY A 236 -7.55 -17.53 -0.38
CA GLY A 236 -6.11 -17.31 -0.20
C GLY A 236 -5.46 -16.51 -1.33
N THR A 237 -4.14 -16.42 -1.27
CA THR A 237 -3.31 -15.66 -2.20
C THR A 237 -2.06 -16.45 -2.60
N LEU A 238 -1.81 -16.56 -3.90
CA LEU A 238 -0.59 -17.11 -4.48
C LEU A 238 0.27 -15.96 -4.96
N TYR A 239 1.48 -15.82 -4.42
CA TYR A 239 2.41 -14.76 -4.75
C TYR A 239 3.46 -15.29 -5.73
N TYR A 240 3.46 -14.78 -6.96
CA TYR A 240 4.45 -15.14 -7.98
C TYR A 240 5.54 -14.09 -8.11
N SER A 241 6.78 -14.51 -8.36
CA SER A 241 7.91 -13.61 -8.53
C SER A 241 7.82 -12.85 -9.85
N LYS A 242 7.99 -11.53 -9.79
CA LYS A 242 8.30 -10.67 -10.95
C LYS A 242 9.77 -10.76 -11.38
N GLY A 243 10.59 -11.48 -10.61
CA GLY A 243 12.05 -11.42 -10.59
C GLY A 243 12.55 -10.31 -9.65
N LYS A 244 13.87 -10.12 -9.63
CA LYS A 244 14.53 -8.97 -8.99
C LYS A 244 13.93 -7.66 -9.48
N GLU A 245 13.78 -6.67 -8.60
CA GLU A 245 13.36 -5.33 -9.04
C GLU A 245 14.49 -4.67 -9.84
N VAL A 246 14.20 -4.35 -11.11
CA VAL A 246 15.15 -3.70 -12.02
C VAL A 246 14.63 -2.30 -12.36
N TYR A 247 15.15 -1.30 -11.65
CA TYR A 247 14.90 0.10 -11.98
C TYR A 247 15.49 0.44 -13.35
N LYS A 248 14.77 1.24 -14.14
CA LYS A 248 15.25 1.67 -15.46
C LYS A 248 16.38 2.70 -15.30
N LYS A 249 17.33 2.69 -16.25
CA LYS A 249 18.35 3.72 -16.37
C LYS A 249 17.80 4.94 -17.12
N ASP A 250 16.99 5.76 -16.44
CA ASP A 250 16.36 6.97 -16.99
C ASP A 250 16.82 8.29 -16.32
N ILE A 251 17.37 8.23 -15.11
CA ILE A 251 17.90 9.40 -14.39
C ILE A 251 19.23 9.85 -15.01
N SER A 252 19.26 11.06 -15.56
CA SER A 252 20.49 11.67 -16.08
C SER A 252 21.28 12.35 -14.95
N VAL A 253 22.55 11.97 -14.79
CA VAL A 253 23.46 12.61 -13.83
C VAL A 253 23.86 14.02 -14.33
N PRO A 254 23.72 15.08 -13.52
CA PRO A 254 24.25 16.41 -13.85
C PRO A 254 25.78 16.47 -13.91
N ASP A 255 26.30 17.61 -14.33
CA ASP A 255 27.66 18.01 -13.98
C ASP A 255 27.62 18.78 -12.65
N PHE A 256 28.25 18.20 -11.63
CA PHE A 256 28.38 18.79 -10.31
C PHE A 256 29.74 19.47 -10.10
N SER A 257 30.66 19.43 -11.08
CA SER A 257 32.00 20.00 -10.94
C SER A 257 31.93 21.50 -10.55
N GLY A 258 32.49 21.86 -9.40
CA GLY A 258 32.43 23.22 -8.84
C GLY A 258 31.08 23.64 -8.23
N LYS A 259 30.07 22.75 -8.21
CA LYS A 259 28.78 22.98 -7.52
C LYS A 259 28.88 22.73 -6.02
N LEU A 260 27.94 23.29 -5.26
CA LEU A 260 27.85 23.06 -3.83
C LEU A 260 27.34 21.65 -3.52
N LYS A 261 27.89 21.01 -2.48
CA LYS A 261 27.42 19.70 -1.97
C LYS A 261 25.90 19.64 -1.75
N SER A 262 25.28 20.74 -1.31
CA SER A 262 23.84 20.85 -1.10
C SER A 262 23.00 20.72 -2.39
N GLU A 263 23.53 21.12 -3.54
CA GLU A 263 22.89 20.90 -4.84
C GLU A 263 22.86 19.39 -5.17
N VAL A 264 23.98 18.70 -4.93
CA VAL A 264 24.11 17.24 -5.11
C VAL A 264 23.15 16.49 -4.19
N GLU A 265 23.13 16.84 -2.90
CA GLU A 265 22.21 16.23 -1.93
C GLU A 265 20.75 16.42 -2.33
N THR A 266 20.38 17.59 -2.82
CA THR A 266 19.00 17.88 -3.26
C THR A 266 18.65 17.03 -4.48
N TRP A 267 19.49 17.03 -5.51
CA TRP A 267 19.28 16.20 -6.70
C TRP A 267 19.19 14.71 -6.36
N ALA A 268 20.08 14.20 -5.51
CA ALA A 268 20.10 12.79 -5.13
C ALA A 268 18.86 12.37 -4.34
N LYS A 269 18.40 13.22 -3.40
CA LYS A 269 17.15 13.01 -2.65
C LYS A 269 15.93 13.00 -3.61
N THR A 270 15.88 13.90 -4.59
CA THR A 270 14.82 13.92 -5.61
C THR A 270 14.81 12.69 -6.52
N ASN A 271 15.99 12.12 -6.82
CA ASN A 271 16.13 11.01 -7.78
C ASN A 271 16.27 9.62 -7.13
N SER A 272 16.26 9.52 -5.79
CA SER A 272 16.51 8.28 -5.05
C SER A 272 17.88 7.67 -5.38
N ILE A 273 18.95 8.47 -5.25
CA ILE A 273 20.34 8.06 -5.48
C ILE A 273 21.08 7.97 -4.15
N GLN A 274 21.82 6.88 -3.93
CA GLN A 274 22.59 6.64 -2.71
C GLN A 274 23.93 7.38 -2.79
N MET A 275 24.09 8.44 -2.00
CA MET A 275 25.29 9.28 -2.05
C MET A 275 26.33 8.89 -0.99
N THR A 276 27.59 8.81 -1.41
CA THR A 276 28.76 8.82 -0.52
C THR A 276 29.55 10.10 -0.76
N TYR A 277 30.04 10.72 0.31
CA TYR A 277 30.85 11.94 0.23
C TYR A 277 32.22 11.69 0.85
N LYS A 278 33.26 12.11 0.13
CA LYS A 278 34.65 12.02 0.55
C LYS A 278 35.26 13.42 0.49
N ASP A 279 35.63 13.96 1.64
CA ASP A 279 36.26 15.26 1.71
C ASP A 279 37.76 15.14 1.34
N LEU A 280 38.27 16.08 0.54
CA LEU A 280 39.68 16.15 0.12
C LEU A 280 40.16 17.60 0.17
N ALA A 281 41.39 17.81 0.62
CA ALA A 281 42.02 19.13 0.61
C ALA A 281 42.21 19.65 -0.83
N SER A 282 41.90 20.93 -1.06
CA SER A 282 42.08 21.58 -2.36
C SER A 282 42.64 22.99 -2.21
N LYS A 283 43.65 23.30 -3.01
CA LYS A 283 44.28 24.64 -3.03
C LYS A 283 43.52 25.64 -3.91
N GLU A 284 42.65 25.15 -4.79
CA GLU A 284 42.03 25.91 -5.87
C GLU A 284 40.51 26.10 -5.69
N GLN A 285 39.79 25.11 -5.14
CA GLN A 285 38.34 25.22 -4.92
C GLN A 285 37.98 25.54 -3.47
N GLU A 286 37.07 26.50 -3.29
CA GLU A 286 36.42 26.82 -2.01
C GLU A 286 35.81 25.57 -1.33
N ILE A 287 35.79 25.59 0.00
CA ILE A 287 35.20 24.52 0.83
C ILE A 287 33.73 24.23 0.46
N GLY A 288 33.35 22.97 0.48
CA GLY A 288 32.00 22.50 0.17
C GLY A 288 31.64 22.44 -1.32
N LYS A 289 32.54 22.85 -2.22
CA LYS A 289 32.40 22.63 -3.68
C LYS A 289 32.88 21.23 -4.09
N VAL A 290 32.24 20.66 -5.10
CA VAL A 290 32.58 19.33 -5.63
C VAL A 290 33.81 19.42 -6.54
N LEU A 291 34.83 18.64 -6.19
CA LEU A 291 36.04 18.46 -6.98
C LEU A 291 35.81 17.47 -8.12
N LYS A 292 35.09 16.37 -7.84
CA LYS A 292 34.93 15.24 -8.76
C LYS A 292 33.71 14.40 -8.41
N GLN A 293 33.08 13.81 -9.42
CA GLN A 293 32.02 12.81 -9.27
C GLN A 293 32.47 11.45 -9.83
N SER A 294 32.07 10.37 -9.17
CA SER A 294 32.36 8.99 -9.60
C SER A 294 31.68 8.61 -10.92
N ILE A 295 30.45 9.08 -11.13
CA ILE A 295 29.66 8.80 -12.33
C ILE A 295 29.72 10.02 -13.27
N PRO A 296 30.17 9.88 -14.53
CA PRO A 296 30.28 10.98 -15.48
C PRO A 296 28.97 11.78 -15.72
N PRO A 297 29.07 13.08 -16.01
CA PRO A 297 27.90 13.89 -16.35
C PRO A 297 27.22 13.39 -17.63
N LYS A 298 25.88 13.48 -17.66
CA LYS A 298 24.98 12.97 -18.71
C LYS A 298 24.89 11.44 -18.82
N GLU A 299 25.58 10.67 -17.99
CA GLU A 299 25.31 9.23 -17.88
C GLU A 299 23.90 8.99 -17.31
N LYS A 300 23.27 7.88 -17.71
CA LYS A 300 21.98 7.44 -17.20
C LYS A 300 22.13 6.36 -16.13
N VAL A 301 21.77 6.72 -14.90
CA VAL A 301 21.72 5.85 -13.73
C VAL A 301 20.28 5.40 -13.47
N ALA A 302 20.13 4.39 -12.60
CA ALA A 302 18.84 3.93 -12.12
C ALA A 302 18.62 4.40 -10.67
N LYS A 303 17.40 4.25 -10.14
CA LYS A 303 17.17 4.44 -8.70
C LYS A 303 18.00 3.48 -7.87
N GLU A 304 18.30 3.87 -6.64
CA GLU A 304 19.18 3.17 -5.69
C GLU A 304 20.62 2.92 -6.22
N THR A 305 21.04 3.60 -7.30
CA THR A 305 22.45 3.59 -7.73
C THR A 305 23.31 4.28 -6.67
N GLN A 306 24.47 3.70 -6.37
CA GLN A 306 25.47 4.30 -5.49
C GLN A 306 26.38 5.25 -6.27
N MET A 307 26.59 6.45 -5.73
CA MET A 307 27.39 7.51 -6.34
C MET A 307 28.26 8.18 -5.28
N GLU A 308 29.59 8.06 -5.41
CA GLU A 308 30.55 8.80 -4.61
C GLU A 308 30.86 10.18 -5.24
N VAL A 309 31.04 11.20 -4.41
CA VAL A 309 31.45 12.54 -4.80
C VAL A 309 32.57 13.05 -3.88
N GLU A 310 33.66 13.50 -4.49
CA GLU A 310 34.80 14.11 -3.81
C GLU A 310 34.56 15.62 -3.65
N VAL A 311 34.62 16.12 -2.42
CA VAL A 311 34.25 17.48 -2.03
C VAL A 311 35.47 18.22 -1.46
N SER A 312 35.64 19.49 -1.79
CA SER A 312 36.69 20.34 -1.23
C SER A 312 36.47 20.52 0.27
N ALA A 313 37.47 20.11 1.06
CA ALA A 313 37.57 20.36 2.49
C ALA A 313 38.12 21.77 2.82
N GLY A 314 38.44 22.58 1.80
CA GLY A 314 39.22 23.81 1.94
C GLY A 314 40.72 23.55 1.75
N LYS A 315 41.54 24.54 2.12
CA LYS A 315 42.99 24.50 1.86
C LYS A 315 43.71 23.57 2.84
N PRO A 316 44.74 22.81 2.39
CA PRO A 316 45.57 22.04 3.30
C PRO A 316 46.43 22.96 4.18
N ILE A 317 46.35 22.75 5.49
CA ILE A 317 47.13 23.38 6.54
C ILE A 317 48.08 22.30 7.08
N MET A 318 49.39 22.53 6.96
CA MET A 318 50.41 21.59 7.45
C MET A 318 50.66 21.82 8.94
N VAL A 319 50.62 20.76 9.74
CA VAL A 319 51.11 20.80 11.13
C VAL A 319 52.65 20.97 11.11
N PRO A 320 53.22 22.04 11.69
CA PRO A 320 54.66 22.29 11.67
C PRO A 320 55.41 21.34 12.62
N ASP A 321 56.74 21.36 12.55
CA ASP A 321 57.59 20.71 13.55
C ASP A 321 57.83 21.62 14.75
N PHE A 322 56.97 21.52 15.76
CA PHE A 322 57.09 22.29 16.99
C PHE A 322 58.34 21.97 17.82
N ALA A 323 59.08 20.88 17.53
CA ALA A 323 60.39 20.66 18.16
C ALA A 323 61.47 21.67 17.68
N THR A 324 61.23 22.35 16.56
CA THR A 324 62.12 23.39 16.00
C THR A 324 61.73 24.82 16.39
N LEU A 325 60.56 25.00 17.03
CA LEU A 325 59.98 26.31 17.35
C LEU A 325 60.08 26.62 18.84
N THR A 326 60.20 27.90 19.19
CA THR A 326 60.02 28.34 20.59
C THR A 326 58.54 28.32 21.00
N PRO A 327 58.23 28.30 22.32
CA PRO A 327 56.87 28.45 22.82
C PRO A 327 56.10 29.67 22.29
N GLU A 328 56.79 30.77 21.98
CA GLU A 328 56.18 32.02 21.50
C GLU A 328 55.87 31.94 20.00
N GLU A 329 56.79 31.41 19.20
CA GLU A 329 56.58 31.14 17.77
C GLU A 329 55.48 30.09 17.55
N ALA A 330 55.38 29.09 18.44
CA ALA A 330 54.33 28.08 18.43
C ALA A 330 52.93 28.70 18.62
N MET A 331 52.76 29.63 19.58
CA MET A 331 51.50 30.37 19.75
C MET A 331 51.19 31.28 18.54
N ALA A 332 52.21 31.80 17.86
CA ALA A 332 52.06 32.70 16.72
C ALA A 332 51.75 31.98 15.38
N GLN A 333 51.66 30.65 15.38
CA GLN A 333 51.46 29.86 14.17
C GLN A 333 50.10 30.12 13.52
N LYS A 334 50.12 30.51 12.23
CA LYS A 334 48.90 30.90 11.51
C LYS A 334 48.10 29.69 11.04
N GLY A 335 46.79 29.73 11.25
CA GLY A 335 45.85 28.69 10.80
C GLY A 335 45.70 27.49 11.73
N LEU A 336 46.27 27.55 12.94
CA LEU A 336 46.17 26.50 13.96
C LEU A 336 45.92 27.16 15.33
N GLU A 337 45.07 26.58 16.17
CA GLU A 337 44.78 27.09 17.51
C GLU A 337 45.73 26.43 18.52
N VAL A 338 46.95 26.96 18.60
CA VAL A 338 48.05 26.34 19.37
C VAL A 338 47.99 26.72 20.85
N THR A 339 47.58 25.76 21.69
CA THR A 339 47.60 25.87 23.15
C THR A 339 48.92 25.34 23.70
N VAL A 340 49.79 26.24 24.18
CA VAL A 340 51.04 25.86 24.84
C VAL A 340 50.82 25.52 26.32
N LYS A 341 51.36 24.38 26.74
CA LYS A 341 51.57 23.98 28.13
C LYS A 341 53.06 23.96 28.46
N ARG A 342 53.39 24.17 29.72
CA ARG A 342 54.76 24.16 30.27
C ARG A 342 54.81 23.16 31.42
N GLN A 343 55.74 22.21 31.36
CA GLN A 343 55.87 21.12 32.33
C GLN A 343 57.35 20.83 32.58
N TYR A 344 57.74 20.45 33.80
CA TYR A 344 59.11 20.02 34.05
C TYR A 344 59.39 18.63 33.45
N SER A 345 60.65 18.37 33.10
CA SER A 345 61.14 17.08 32.60
C SER A 345 62.57 16.79 33.05
N ASN A 346 62.86 15.51 33.31
CA ASN A 346 64.22 15.04 33.56
C ASN A 346 65.03 14.83 32.26
N GLU A 347 64.34 14.67 31.13
CA GLU A 347 64.90 14.21 29.85
C GLU A 347 64.99 15.35 28.83
N ALA A 348 63.92 16.14 28.68
CA ALA A 348 63.87 17.28 27.77
C ALA A 348 64.52 18.51 28.41
N SER A 349 65.51 19.10 27.74
CA SER A 349 66.14 20.37 28.17
C SER A 349 65.16 21.55 28.11
N TYR A 350 65.45 22.64 28.83
CA TYR A 350 64.59 23.83 28.86
C TYR A 350 64.24 24.31 27.44
N GLY A 351 62.96 24.59 27.20
CA GLY A 351 62.45 25.04 25.91
C GLY A 351 62.34 23.97 24.82
N GLN A 352 62.70 22.70 25.08
CA GLN A 352 62.46 21.60 24.15
C GLN A 352 61.01 21.11 24.23
N LEU A 353 60.47 20.64 23.10
CA LEU A 353 59.17 20.00 23.05
C LEU A 353 59.20 18.65 23.77
N ILE A 354 58.20 18.40 24.63
CA ILE A 354 57.94 17.10 25.27
C ILE A 354 56.90 16.31 24.46
N TRP A 355 55.81 16.98 24.03
CA TRP A 355 54.67 16.33 23.39
C TRP A 355 53.82 17.31 22.56
N GLN A 356 53.16 16.81 21.52
CA GLN A 356 52.17 17.54 20.70
C GLN A 356 50.98 16.63 20.33
N THR A 357 49.75 17.18 20.23
CA THR A 357 48.53 16.39 19.94
C THR A 357 48.58 15.63 18.61
N LEU A 358 49.11 16.26 17.57
CA LEU A 358 49.18 15.73 16.20
C LEU A 358 50.64 15.74 15.73
N PRO A 359 51.13 14.71 15.02
CA PRO A 359 52.52 14.66 14.56
C PRO A 359 52.81 15.71 13.48
N SER A 360 54.06 16.14 13.38
CA SER A 360 54.52 17.09 12.37
C SER A 360 54.36 16.52 10.95
N GLY A 361 54.05 17.39 10.00
CA GLY A 361 53.74 17.00 8.62
C GLY A 361 52.31 16.45 8.41
N SER A 362 51.46 16.39 9.43
CA SER A 362 50.03 16.07 9.24
C SER A 362 49.35 17.12 8.37
N GLU A 363 48.51 16.69 7.43
CA GLU A 363 47.62 17.55 6.65
C GLU A 363 46.28 17.70 7.37
N LEU A 364 45.90 18.94 7.67
CA LEU A 364 44.59 19.34 8.20
C LEU A 364 43.89 20.28 7.20
N THR A 365 42.59 20.51 7.38
CA THR A 365 41.78 21.39 6.55
C THR A 365 40.88 22.27 7.41
N GLU A 366 40.25 23.28 6.80
CA GLU A 366 39.29 24.20 7.46
C GLU A 366 38.04 23.50 8.04
N LYS A 367 37.90 22.18 7.83
CA LYS A 367 36.83 21.32 8.35
C LYS A 367 37.26 20.48 9.57
N ASP A 368 38.56 20.30 9.78
CA ASP A 368 39.12 19.44 10.83
C ASP A 368 39.29 20.22 12.16
N ASP A 369 39.63 19.51 13.24
CA ASP A 369 39.98 20.17 14.50
C ASP A 369 41.38 20.79 14.40
N LEU A 370 41.43 22.12 14.42
CA LEU A 370 42.65 22.92 14.34
C LEU A 370 43.30 23.18 15.71
N ALA A 371 42.72 22.68 16.81
CA ALA A 371 43.26 22.85 18.16
C ALA A 371 44.45 21.91 18.42
N ILE A 372 45.65 22.46 18.51
CA ILE A 372 46.86 21.70 18.84
C ILE A 372 47.34 22.07 20.23
N VAL A 373 47.42 21.08 21.12
CA VAL A 373 48.10 21.24 22.40
C VAL A 373 49.55 20.82 22.24
N VAL A 374 50.48 21.70 22.61
CA VAL A 374 51.92 21.44 22.63
C VAL A 374 52.44 21.63 24.05
N THR A 375 53.32 20.75 24.51
CA THR A 375 53.89 20.81 25.86
C THR A 375 55.40 20.97 25.76
N TYR A 376 55.93 22.08 26.27
CA TYR A 376 57.37 22.36 26.31
C TYR A 376 57.94 22.15 27.72
N SER A 377 59.24 21.85 27.76
CA SER A 377 59.97 21.59 28.99
C SER A 377 60.40 22.87 29.71
N GLU A 378 60.08 22.96 31.00
CA GLU A 378 60.72 23.89 31.95
C GLU A 378 62.09 23.36 32.45
N GLY A 379 62.60 22.27 31.87
CA GLY A 379 63.79 21.56 32.34
C GLY A 379 63.53 20.87 33.68
N LYS A 380 64.57 20.77 34.51
CA LYS A 380 64.48 20.16 35.85
C LYS A 380 63.94 21.15 36.87
N PRO A 381 63.10 20.73 37.85
CA PRO A 381 62.62 21.61 38.91
C PRO A 381 63.78 22.27 39.67
N TYR A 382 63.76 23.60 39.77
CA TYR A 382 64.71 24.37 40.56
C TYR A 382 64.03 24.83 41.84
N LEU A 383 64.50 24.32 42.99
CA LEU A 383 63.96 24.65 44.30
C LEU A 383 64.42 26.06 44.70
N LYS A 384 63.57 27.04 44.41
CA LYS A 384 63.76 28.45 44.80
C LYS A 384 63.83 28.59 46.33
N ASP A 385 64.50 29.64 46.77
CA ASP A 385 64.46 30.08 48.16
C ASP A 385 63.06 30.60 48.53
N VAL A 386 62.59 30.21 49.72
CA VAL A 386 61.37 30.71 50.35
C VAL A 386 61.60 31.07 51.83
N VAL A 387 62.84 31.29 52.25
CA VAL A 387 63.14 31.89 53.57
C VAL A 387 62.57 33.32 53.61
N GLY A 388 61.95 33.68 54.73
CA GLY A 388 61.19 34.93 54.87
C GLY A 388 59.73 34.86 54.41
N GLU A 389 59.31 33.82 53.68
CA GLU A 389 57.89 33.61 53.34
C GLU A 389 57.05 33.16 54.53
N THR A 390 55.73 33.28 54.40
CA THR A 390 54.78 32.84 55.43
C THR A 390 54.31 31.41 55.23
N GLU A 391 54.07 30.70 56.34
CA GLU A 391 53.55 29.32 56.37
C GLU A 391 52.30 29.11 55.49
N GLY A 392 51.41 30.11 55.44
CA GLY A 392 50.20 30.07 54.60
C GLY A 392 50.46 30.27 53.10
N ALA A 393 51.56 30.93 52.72
CA ALA A 393 51.93 31.11 51.31
C ALA A 393 52.50 29.82 50.69
N LEU A 394 53.14 28.96 51.49
CA LEU A 394 53.83 27.74 51.04
C LEU A 394 52.93 26.81 50.19
N GLN A 395 51.67 26.61 50.58
CA GLN A 395 50.74 25.75 49.82
C GLN A 395 50.55 26.26 48.39
N LYS A 396 50.35 27.58 48.23
CA LYS A 396 50.19 28.23 46.93
C LYS A 396 51.49 28.22 46.13
N ILE A 397 52.62 28.55 46.77
CA ILE A 397 53.94 28.57 46.10
C ILE A 397 54.28 27.19 45.53
N PHE A 398 54.15 26.12 46.33
CA PHE A 398 54.50 24.77 45.87
C PHE A 398 53.54 24.23 44.81
N PHE A 399 52.25 24.58 44.89
CA PHE A 399 51.27 24.23 43.86
C PHE A 399 51.54 24.98 42.54
N ASP A 400 51.62 26.31 42.58
CA ASP A 400 51.77 27.16 41.40
C ASP A 400 53.13 26.94 40.69
N GLU A 401 54.22 26.78 41.44
CA GLU A 401 55.56 26.72 40.84
C GLU A 401 56.00 25.31 40.44
N TYR A 402 55.46 24.26 41.06
CA TYR A 402 55.90 22.88 40.85
C TYR A 402 54.76 21.92 40.45
N GLN A 403 53.73 21.76 41.28
CA GLN A 403 52.74 20.69 41.12
C GLN A 403 51.83 20.92 39.91
N SER A 404 51.41 22.17 39.67
CA SER A 404 50.64 22.56 38.47
C SER A 404 51.42 22.35 37.16
N LYS A 405 52.76 22.36 37.24
CA LYS A 405 53.70 22.09 36.13
C LYS A 405 54.24 20.65 36.16
N GLY A 406 53.53 19.73 36.83
CA GLY A 406 53.77 18.29 36.80
C GLY A 406 54.96 17.78 37.62
N ALA A 407 55.58 18.58 38.49
CA ALA A 407 56.63 18.13 39.40
C ALA A 407 56.05 17.89 40.81
N ASN A 408 56.22 16.68 41.34
CA ASN A 408 55.75 16.27 42.67
C ASN A 408 56.67 16.79 43.78
N ILE A 409 56.83 18.10 43.85
CA ILE A 409 57.63 18.77 44.88
C ILE A 409 56.72 19.03 46.08
N ASN A 410 57.08 18.45 47.21
CA ASN A 410 56.35 18.47 48.47
C ASN A 410 57.20 19.07 49.58
N TYR A 411 56.59 19.36 50.72
CA TYR A 411 57.32 19.85 51.89
C TYR A 411 56.80 19.27 53.21
N THR A 412 57.65 19.31 54.23
CA THR A 412 57.34 18.93 55.61
C THR A 412 57.77 20.06 56.55
N ILE A 413 56.90 20.42 57.50
CA ILE A 413 57.16 21.51 58.45
C ILE A 413 57.82 20.98 59.72
N LYS A 414 58.83 21.70 60.21
CA LYS A 414 59.31 21.60 61.60
C LYS A 414 59.34 22.98 62.24
N TYR A 415 58.74 23.14 63.41
CA TYR A 415 58.78 24.42 64.14
C TYR A 415 60.09 24.55 64.93
N VAL A 416 60.67 25.75 64.93
CA VAL A 416 61.92 26.09 65.62
C VAL A 416 61.80 27.43 66.35
N ASN A 417 62.51 27.58 67.47
CA ASN A 417 62.70 28.90 68.07
C ASN A 417 63.64 29.75 67.20
N SER A 418 63.33 31.03 67.07
CA SER A 418 64.02 32.03 66.26
C SER A 418 63.48 33.42 66.61
N GLU A 419 64.32 34.44 66.46
CA GLU A 419 63.94 35.86 66.60
C GLU A 419 62.94 36.31 65.51
N GLU A 420 62.81 35.54 64.42
CA GLU A 420 61.86 35.78 63.35
C GLU A 420 60.39 35.66 63.79
N LYS A 421 59.50 36.43 63.16
CA LYS A 421 58.06 36.44 63.48
C LYS A 421 57.45 35.03 63.35
N LYS A 422 56.57 34.68 64.29
CA LYS A 422 55.85 33.39 64.27
C LYS A 422 55.19 33.13 62.92
N GLY A 423 55.40 31.94 62.36
CA GLY A 423 54.86 31.55 61.05
C GLY A 423 55.71 31.97 59.84
N THR A 424 56.88 32.58 60.06
CA THR A 424 57.86 32.88 59.00
C THR A 424 58.79 31.69 58.78
N VAL A 425 59.14 31.40 57.53
CA VAL A 425 60.16 30.39 57.18
C VAL A 425 61.55 30.90 57.55
N VAL A 426 62.27 30.12 58.36
CA VAL A 426 63.61 30.44 58.89
C VAL A 426 64.72 29.74 58.12
N SER A 427 64.49 28.50 57.65
CA SER A 427 65.46 27.75 56.85
C SER A 427 64.82 26.56 56.12
N MET A 428 65.53 26.05 55.12
CA MET A 428 65.15 24.86 54.34
C MET A 428 66.29 23.84 54.35
N SER A 429 65.97 22.55 54.23
CA SER A 429 66.96 21.48 54.10
C SER A 429 67.70 21.46 52.75
N ALA A 430 67.10 22.06 51.72
CA ALA A 430 67.68 22.31 50.42
C ALA A 430 67.15 23.65 49.89
N VAL A 431 68.00 24.42 49.24
CA VAL A 431 67.69 25.78 48.76
C VAL A 431 68.56 26.10 47.54
N ASN A 432 68.02 26.84 46.57
CA ASN A 432 68.72 27.27 45.36
C ASN A 432 69.43 26.12 44.60
N VAL A 433 68.72 25.01 44.41
CA VAL A 433 69.27 23.77 43.85
C VAL A 433 68.26 23.07 42.93
N TYR A 434 68.76 22.42 41.87
CA TYR A 434 67.93 21.54 41.04
C TYR A 434 67.61 20.24 41.79
N VAL A 435 66.33 19.87 41.82
CA VAL A 435 65.82 18.67 42.49
C VAL A 435 65.18 17.72 41.47
N PRO A 436 65.01 16.42 41.79
CA PRO A 436 64.29 15.50 40.92
C PRO A 436 62.80 15.87 40.80
N MET A 437 62.12 15.29 39.80
CA MET A 437 60.67 15.44 39.58
C MET A 437 59.79 15.00 40.76
N ASP A 438 60.32 14.20 41.68
CA ASP A 438 59.73 13.90 42.99
C ASP A 438 60.75 14.26 44.07
N TYR A 439 60.37 15.16 44.99
CA TYR A 439 61.24 15.60 46.07
C TYR A 439 60.42 16.14 47.24
N THR A 440 60.88 15.90 48.47
CA THR A 440 60.27 16.46 49.69
C THR A 440 61.30 17.27 50.45
N VAL A 441 61.05 18.57 50.64
CA VAL A 441 61.93 19.46 51.42
C VAL A 441 61.43 19.62 52.86
N GLU A 442 62.31 19.48 53.84
CA GLU A 442 62.06 19.96 55.20
C GLU A 442 62.18 21.49 55.24
N ILE A 443 61.12 22.17 55.67
CA ILE A 443 61.02 23.62 55.88
C ILE A 443 60.89 23.88 57.38
N ARG A 444 61.68 24.82 57.90
CA ARG A 444 61.69 25.20 59.32
C ARG A 444 61.03 26.54 59.52
N ILE A 445 60.06 26.60 60.45
CA ILE A 445 59.17 27.75 60.63
C ILE A 445 59.31 28.28 62.07
N SER A 446 59.38 29.61 62.23
CA SER A 446 59.55 30.24 63.54
C SER A 446 58.33 30.04 64.44
N THR A 447 58.57 29.69 65.70
CA THR A 447 57.59 29.75 66.80
C THR A 447 57.30 31.17 67.27
N GLY A 448 58.18 32.14 66.94
CA GLY A 448 58.15 33.52 67.42
C GLY A 448 58.76 33.73 68.81
N ASN A 449 59.57 32.77 69.28
CA ASN A 449 60.32 32.86 70.54
C ASN A 449 61.82 32.87 70.24
N ALA A 450 62.52 33.86 70.79
CA ALA A 450 63.98 33.85 70.93
C ALA A 450 64.39 32.92 72.09
#